data_AF-A0A443RXA7-F1
#
_entry.id   AF-A0A443RXA7-F1
#
_cell.length_a   1.000
_cell.length_b   1.000
_cell.length_c   1.000
_cell.angle_alpha   90.00
_cell.angle_beta   90.00
_cell.angle_gamma   90.00
#
_symmetry.space_group_name_H-M   'P 1'
#
loop_
_entity.id
_entity.type
_entity.pdbx_description
1 polymer ?
#
loop_
_entity_poly.entity_id
_entity_poly.type
_entity_poly.pdbx_seq_one_letter_code
_entity_poly.pdbx_strand_id
1 'polypeptide(L)'
;MFLYGCIGGGELPIGPEFAPKYSATVFGFANFFASVTGILAPLLVGLLLDENVNITFCLTEQIEIHDKERWNIVFNTCAALATFGLLFFSIFATSEPKKWA
;
A
#
# COMPACT_ATOMS: atom_id res chain seq x y z
N MET A 1 5.28 4.40 -13.55
CA MET A 1 4.82 5.66 -12.91
C MET A 1 3.90 6.53 -13.78
N PHE A 2 3.59 6.16 -15.03
CA PHE A 2 2.72 6.96 -15.90
C PHE A 2 1.26 7.07 -15.41
N LEU A 3 0.76 6.05 -14.71
CA LEU A 3 -0.63 5.99 -14.21
C LEU A 3 -0.78 6.40 -12.73
N TYR A 4 0.27 6.97 -12.12
CA TYR A 4 0.20 7.40 -10.72
C TYR A 4 -0.78 8.56 -10.50
N GLY A 5 -1.25 9.22 -11.57
CA GLY A 5 -2.31 10.23 -11.50
C GLY A 5 -3.74 9.66 -11.56
N CYS A 6 -3.90 8.35 -11.73
CA CYS A 6 -5.21 7.67 -11.77
C CYS A 6 -5.64 7.11 -10.39
N ILE A 7 -5.01 7.56 -9.30
CA ILE A 7 -5.47 7.27 -7.94
C ILE A 7 -6.74 8.08 -7.69
N GLY A 8 -7.78 7.44 -7.15
CA GLY A 8 -9.01 8.14 -6.78
C GLY A 8 -8.68 9.26 -5.78
N GLY A 9 -8.89 10.52 -6.17
CA GLY A 9 -8.54 11.72 -5.39
C GLY A 9 -9.35 11.94 -4.10
N GLY A 10 -9.78 10.86 -3.44
CA GLY A 10 -10.58 10.85 -2.22
C GLY A 10 -9.74 10.79 -0.93
N GLU A 11 -8.46 10.45 -1.00
CA GLU A 11 -7.62 10.19 0.19
C GLU A 11 -7.47 11.40 1.13
N LEU A 12 -7.42 12.61 0.57
CA LEU A 12 -7.37 13.87 1.33
C LEU A 12 -8.77 14.37 1.75
N PRO A 13 -9.79 14.44 0.86
CA PRO A 13 -11.10 14.97 1.24
C PRO A 13 -11.94 14.02 2.11
N ILE A 14 -11.69 12.70 2.13
CA ILE A 14 -12.56 11.77 2.86
C ILE A 14 -12.58 11.99 4.38
N GLY A 15 -11.46 12.41 4.98
CA GLY A 15 -11.38 12.69 6.41
C GLY A 15 -12.38 13.76 6.87
N PRO A 16 -12.33 14.98 6.31
CA PRO A 16 -13.28 16.04 6.64
C PRO A 16 -14.72 15.75 6.19
N GLU A 17 -14.94 14.98 5.12
CA GLU A 17 -16.29 14.60 4.67
C GLU A 17 -16.95 13.55 5.58
N PHE A 18 -16.19 12.55 6.02
CA PHE A 18 -16.68 11.45 6.86
C PHE A 18 -16.89 11.87 8.32
N ALA A 19 -15.94 12.65 8.87
CA ALA A 19 -15.92 13.03 10.28
C ALA A 19 -15.43 14.48 10.49
N PRO A 20 -16.28 15.49 10.21
CA PRO A 20 -15.87 16.89 10.24
C PRO A 20 -15.27 17.34 11.59
N LYS A 21 -15.88 16.95 12.72
CA LYS A 21 -15.42 17.36 14.07
C LYS A 21 -14.12 16.69 14.51
N TYR A 22 -13.81 15.53 13.94
CA TYR A 22 -12.63 14.71 14.28
C TYR A 22 -11.65 14.55 13.10
N SER A 23 -11.77 15.40 12.09
CA SER A 23 -11.01 15.32 10.84
C SER A 23 -9.50 15.27 11.07
N ALA A 24 -8.99 16.10 11.97
CA ALA A 24 -7.57 16.11 12.35
C ALA A 24 -7.11 14.80 13.00
N THR A 25 -7.95 14.20 13.85
CA THR A 25 -7.64 12.92 14.51
C THR A 25 -7.66 11.77 13.51
N VAL A 26 -8.67 11.71 12.64
CA VAL A 26 -8.77 10.71 11.57
C VAL A 26 -7.57 10.80 10.63
N PHE A 27 -7.20 12.02 10.22
CA PHE A 27 -6.03 12.25 9.38
C PHE A 27 -4.73 11.87 10.10
N GLY A 28 -4.60 12.19 11.39
CA GLY A 28 -3.44 11.81 12.20
C GLY A 28 -3.24 10.30 12.26
N PHE A 29 -4.32 9.52 12.45
CA PHE A 29 -4.27 8.06 12.42
C PHE A 29 -3.88 7.53 11.03
N ALA A 30 -4.48 8.06 9.96
CA ALA A 30 -4.11 7.67 8.60
C ALA A 30 -2.62 7.93 8.32
N ASN A 31 -2.11 9.09 8.72
CA ASN A 31 -0.72 9.47 8.52
C ASN A 31 0.26 8.63 9.36
N PHE A 32 -0.16 8.17 10.55
CA PHE A 32 0.63 7.24 11.36
C PHE A 32 0.88 5.93 10.61
N PHE A 33 -0.18 5.29 10.09
CA PHE A 33 -0.03 4.06 9.32
C PHE A 33 0.79 4.27 8.04
N ALA A 34 0.58 5.38 7.33
CA ALA A 34 1.39 5.74 6.16
C ALA A 34 2.88 5.85 6.52
N SER A 35 3.21 6.51 7.63
CA SER A 35 4.58 6.67 8.09
C SER A 35 5.23 5.33 8.50
N VAL A 36 4.49 4.45 9.19
CA VAL A 36 4.96 3.10 9.53
C VAL A 36 5.28 2.31 8.26
N THR A 37 4.41 2.35 7.25
CA THR A 37 4.67 1.67 5.97
C THR A 37 5.89 2.23 5.23
N GLY A 38 6.21 3.52 5.41
CA GLY A 38 7.42 4.13 4.87
C GLY A 38 8.72 3.54 5.45
N ILE A 39 8.68 2.99 6.66
CA ILE A 39 9.81 2.27 7.28
C ILE A 39 9.83 0.79 6.83
N LEU A 40 8.66 0.16 6.77
CA LEU A 40 8.54 -1.26 6.41
C LEU A 40 8.92 -1.54 4.95
N ALA A 41 8.60 -0.62 4.03
CA ALA A 41 8.85 -0.84 2.61
C ALA A 41 10.36 -1.01 2.27
N PRO A 42 11.29 -0.15 2.72
CA PRO A 42 12.72 -0.37 2.53
C PRO A 42 13.24 -1.67 3.16
N LEU A 43 12.72 -2.05 4.33
CA LEU A 43 13.09 -3.31 5.00
C LEU A 43 12.67 -4.52 4.17
N LEU A 44 11.45 -4.51 3.65
CA LEU A 44 10.93 -5.57 2.80
C LEU A 44 11.71 -5.66 1.48
N VAL A 45 11.98 -4.52 0.83
CA VAL A 45 12.78 -4.48 -0.41
C VAL A 45 14.20 -4.98 -0.17
N GLY A 46 14.83 -4.59 0.94
CA GLY A 46 16.15 -5.10 1.34
C GLY A 46 16.17 -6.61 1.48
N LEU A 47 15.14 -7.20 2.09
CA LEU A 47 15.00 -8.65 2.20
C LEU A 47 14.75 -9.33 0.85
N LEU A 48 13.94 -8.72 -0.02
CA LEU A 48 13.65 -9.26 -1.35
C LEU A 48 14.88 -9.24 -2.28
N LEU A 49 15.81 -8.32 -2.05
CA LEU A 49 17.04 -8.12 -2.83
C LEU A 49 18.31 -8.72 -2.18
N ASP A 50 18.24 -9.36 -1.01
CA ASP A 50 19.39 -10.02 -0.38
C ASP A 50 19.78 -11.34 -1.08
N GLU A 51 20.94 -11.39 -1.73
CA GLU A 51 21.46 -12.56 -2.49
C GLU A 51 21.62 -13.83 -1.64
N ASN A 52 21.70 -13.70 -0.31
CA ASN A 52 21.83 -14.84 0.60
C ASN A 52 20.49 -15.47 0.97
N VAL A 53 19.37 -14.83 0.59
CA VAL A 53 18.02 -15.27 0.93
C VAL A 53 17.41 -15.96 -0.30
N ASN A 54 17.33 -17.29 -0.24
CA ASN A 54 16.53 -18.06 -1.20
C ASN A 54 15.04 -17.87 -0.91
N ILE A 55 14.43 -16.91 -1.59
CA ILE A 55 13.00 -16.63 -1.49
C ILE A 55 12.24 -17.72 -2.24
N THR A 56 11.75 -18.72 -1.51
CA THR A 56 10.79 -19.69 -2.06
C THR A 56 9.40 -19.11 -1.90
N PHE A 57 8.83 -18.54 -2.96
CA PHE A 57 7.40 -18.30 -2.99
C PHE A 57 6.70 -19.65 -3.13
N CYS A 58 5.62 -19.89 -2.37
CA CYS A 58 4.98 -21.20 -2.18
C CYS A 58 4.42 -21.87 -3.47
N LEU A 59 4.62 -21.27 -4.65
CA LEU A 59 4.13 -21.74 -5.95
C LEU A 59 5.21 -21.79 -7.05
N THR A 60 6.49 -21.57 -6.73
CA THR A 60 7.56 -21.59 -7.74
C THR A 60 8.72 -22.46 -7.26
N GLU A 61 9.13 -23.38 -8.13
CA GLU A 61 10.34 -24.22 -7.98
C GLU A 61 11.58 -23.34 -7.74
N GLN A 62 12.62 -23.89 -7.09
CA GLN A 62 13.90 -23.21 -6.83
C GLN A 62 14.59 -22.86 -8.17
N ILE A 63 14.32 -21.67 -8.69
CA ILE A 63 14.91 -21.13 -9.92
C ILE A 63 16.02 -20.15 -9.49
N GLU A 64 17.19 -20.22 -10.12
CA GLU A 64 18.27 -19.26 -9.94
C GLU A 64 17.76 -17.87 -10.37
N ILE A 65 17.49 -16.98 -9.40
CA ILE A 65 16.86 -15.69 -9.67
C ILE A 65 17.94 -14.66 -10.00
N HIS A 66 18.01 -14.22 -11.26
CA HIS A 66 18.91 -13.13 -11.65
C HIS A 66 18.41 -11.76 -11.13
N ASP A 67 19.30 -10.79 -10.94
CA ASP A 67 18.98 -9.45 -10.39
C ASP A 67 17.72 -8.79 -10.98
N LYS A 68 17.52 -8.92 -12.30
CA LYS A 68 16.37 -8.37 -13.01
C LYS A 68 15.04 -8.96 -12.54
N GLU A 69 15.01 -10.26 -12.25
CA GLU A 69 13.81 -10.97 -11.82
C GLU A 69 13.43 -10.59 -10.39
N ARG A 70 14.42 -10.32 -9.53
CA ARG A 70 14.19 -9.85 -8.17
C ARG A 70 13.48 -8.49 -8.14
N TRP A 71 13.92 -7.57 -9.00
CA TRP A 71 13.24 -6.28 -9.16
C TRP A 71 11.83 -6.43 -9.74
N ASN A 72 11.60 -7.38 -10.65
CA ASN A 72 10.25 -7.67 -11.13
C ASN A 72 9.34 -8.14 -9.97
N ILE A 73 9.85 -8.96 -9.04
CA ILE A 73 9.09 -9.38 -7.85
C ILE A 73 8.74 -8.18 -6.98
N VAL A 74 9.68 -7.27 -6.74
CA VAL A 74 9.43 -6.03 -5.97
C VAL A 74 8.31 -5.21 -6.61
N PHE A 75 8.42 -4.92 -7.91
CA PHE A 75 7.41 -4.13 -8.62
C PHE A 75 6.05 -4.84 -8.67
N ASN A 76 6.03 -6.15 -8.88
CA ASN A 76 4.79 -6.93 -8.89
C ASN A 76 4.13 -6.96 -7.50
N THR A 77 4.93 -6.99 -6.43
CA THR A 77 4.43 -6.90 -5.04
C THR A 77 3.80 -5.53 -4.78
N CYS A 78 4.44 -4.44 -5.22
CA CYS A 78 3.86 -3.10 -5.14
C CYS A 78 2.54 -3.00 -5.91
N ALA A 79 2.48 -3.57 -7.13
CA ALA A 79 1.27 -3.59 -7.94
C ALA A 79 0.13 -4.38 -7.27
N ALA A 80 0.43 -5.54 -6.69
CA ALA A 80 -0.53 -6.36 -5.96
C ALA A 80 -1.09 -5.63 -4.73
N LEU A 81 -0.23 -4.99 -3.93
CA LEU A 81 -0.63 -4.22 -2.75
C LEU A 81 -1.49 -3.01 -3.13
N ALA A 82 -1.10 -2.25 -4.15
CA ALA A 82 -1.87 -1.11 -4.64
C ALA A 82 -3.25 -1.54 -5.16
N THR A 83 -3.31 -2.64 -5.92
CA THR A 83 -4.56 -3.19 -6.43
C THR A 83 -5.47 -3.65 -5.29
N PHE A 84 -4.92 -4.35 -4.30
CA PHE A 84 -5.66 -4.77 -3.11
C PHE A 84 -6.21 -3.56 -2.34
N GLY A 85 -5.39 -2.54 -2.10
CA GLY A 85 -5.81 -1.32 -1.41
C GLY A 85 -6.94 -0.59 -2.16
N LEU A 86 -6.83 -0.50 -3.48
CA LEU A 86 -7.87 0.09 -4.34
C LEU A 86 -9.19 -0.68 -4.28
N LEU A 87 -9.14 -2.02 -4.36
CA LEU A 87 -10.33 -2.86 -4.26
C LEU A 87 -10.97 -2.75 -2.88
N PHE A 88 -10.17 -2.82 -1.81
CA PHE A 88 -10.64 -2.69 -0.44
C PHE A 88 -11.31 -1.33 -0.22
N PHE A 89 -10.66 -0.24 -0.63
CA PHE A 89 -11.24 1.09 -0.54
C PHE A 89 -12.54 1.20 -1.34
N SER A 90 -12.57 0.67 -2.56
CA SER A 90 -13.75 0.75 -3.43
C SER A 90 -14.97 -0.01 -2.88
N ILE A 91 -14.75 -1.10 -2.13
CA ILE A 91 -15.83 -1.92 -1.55
C ILE A 91 -16.31 -1.34 -0.22
N PHE A 92 -15.40 -0.83 0.62
CA PHE A 92 -15.70 -0.51 2.03
C PHE A 92 -15.76 0.99 2.34
N ALA A 93 -15.17 1.86 1.53
CA ALA A 93 -15.16 3.30 1.81
C ALA A 93 -16.55 3.93 1.55
N THR A 94 -16.89 4.94 2.36
CA THR A 94 -18.11 5.74 2.21
C THR A 94 -17.78 7.20 2.51
N SER A 95 -18.36 8.10 1.72
CA SER A 95 -18.24 9.55 1.90
C SER A 95 -19.41 10.14 2.69
N GLU A 96 -20.35 9.31 3.16
CA GLU A 96 -21.49 9.81 3.94
C GLU A 96 -21.04 10.22 5.36
N PRO A 97 -21.36 11.46 5.79
CA PRO A 97 -21.01 11.93 7.12
C PRO A 97 -21.68 11.08 8.20
N LYS A 98 -20.90 10.62 9.17
CA LYS A 98 -21.43 9.79 10.26
C LYS A 98 -21.99 10.65 11.39
N LYS A 99 -23.16 10.27 11.92
CA LYS A 99 -23.91 11.04 12.95
C LYS A 99 -23.15 11.27 14.27
N TRP A 100 -22.16 10.43 14.57
CA TRP A 100 -21.34 10.54 15.77
C TRP A 100 -20.16 11.51 15.59
N ALA A 101 -19.90 11.97 14.37
CA ALA A 101 -18.76 12.78 13.99
C ALA A 101 -19.16 14.18 13.49
#